data_AF-A0A3P1VEZ1-F1
#
_entry.id   AF-A0A3P1VEZ1-F1
#
_cell.length_a   1.000
_cell.length_b   1.000
_cell.length_c   1.000
_cell.angle_alpha   90.00
_cell.angle_beta   90.00
_cell.angle_gamma   90.00
#
_symmetry.space_group_name_H-M   'P 1'
#
loop_
_entity.id
_entity.type
_entity.pdbx_description
1 polymer ?
#
loop_
_entity_poly.entity_id
_entity_poly.type
_entity_poly.pdbx_seq_one_letter_code
_entity_poly.pdbx_strand_id
1 'polypeptide(L)'
;MDAHRTLFAVEGKDSETFGAFKTELQRKGGDPEKIKLISMDMSPAFISGRDEYFPQAEIVFDKFHLVQYLNKALDEVRKAEHKNCDLLKCERYTFLRNRSKLSQEKLRKLDKMLISYP
;
A
#
# COMPACT_ATOMS: atom_id res chain seq x y z
N MET A 1 15.45 -15.14 14.67
CA MET A 1 14.29 -14.87 13.80
C MET A 1 13.33 -14.05 14.61
N ASP A 2 13.05 -12.83 14.17
CA ASP A 2 12.01 -12.00 14.78
C ASP A 2 10.67 -12.68 14.51
N ALA A 3 10.07 -13.28 15.55
CA ALA A 3 8.84 -14.04 15.40
C ALA A 3 7.67 -13.06 15.41
N HIS A 4 7.09 -12.80 14.23
CA HIS A 4 5.83 -12.07 14.13
C HIS A 4 4.73 -12.86 14.84
N ARG A 5 4.35 -12.39 16.04
CA ARG A 5 3.29 -13.00 16.84
C ARG A 5 2.02 -12.16 16.74
N THR A 6 0.94 -12.77 16.27
CA THR A 6 -0.38 -12.16 16.31
C THR A 6 -0.84 -12.05 17.76
N LEU A 7 -1.11 -10.83 18.23
CA LEU A 7 -1.59 -10.57 19.59
C LEU A 7 -3.11 -10.58 19.71
N PHE A 8 -3.80 -10.16 18.64
CA PHE A 8 -5.24 -9.98 18.62
C PHE A 8 -5.76 -10.07 17.19
N ALA A 9 -6.96 -10.65 17.02
CA ALA A 9 -7.69 -10.69 15.77
C ALA A 9 -9.18 -10.68 16.11
N VAL A 10 -9.94 -9.85 15.40
CA VAL A 10 -11.39 -9.69 15.57
C VAL A 10 -12.01 -9.54 14.19
N GLU A 11 -13.27 -9.92 14.07
CA GLU A 11 -14.05 -9.67 12.86
C GLU A 11 -14.41 -8.18 12.76
N GLY A 12 -14.33 -7.62 11.56
CA GLY A 12 -14.60 -6.20 11.31
C GLY A 12 -13.46 -5.47 10.60
N LYS A 13 -13.75 -4.27 10.10
CA LYS A 13 -12.77 -3.38 9.44
C LYS A 13 -13.06 -1.90 9.71
N ASP A 14 -13.78 -1.62 10.78
CA ASP A 14 -14.14 -0.27 11.22
C ASP A 14 -13.18 0.22 12.32
N SER A 15 -13.42 1.44 12.81
CA SER A 15 -12.64 2.05 13.89
C SER A 15 -12.78 1.29 15.21
N GLU A 16 -13.90 0.58 15.45
CA GLU A 16 -14.15 -0.13 16.71
C GLU A 16 -13.13 -1.26 16.96
N THR A 17 -12.58 -1.84 15.88
CA THR A 17 -11.51 -2.83 15.96
C THR A 17 -10.27 -2.33 16.72
N PHE A 18 -9.96 -1.03 16.64
CA PHE A 18 -8.86 -0.40 17.38
C PHE A 18 -9.17 -0.31 18.88
N GLY A 19 -10.42 -0.01 19.25
CA GLY A 19 -10.88 0.00 20.64
C GLY A 19 -10.84 -1.40 21.26
N ALA A 20 -11.26 -2.42 20.52
CA ALA A 20 -11.16 -3.80 20.94
C ALA A 20 -9.70 -4.22 21.17
N PHE A 21 -8.79 -3.82 20.26
CA PHE A 21 -7.36 -4.06 20.44
C PHE A 21 -6.77 -3.31 21.64
N LYS A 22 -7.12 -2.03 21.84
CA LYS A 22 -6.67 -1.23 23.00
C LYS A 22 -7.05 -1.91 24.32
N THR A 23 -8.30 -2.38 24.41
CA THR A 23 -8.82 -3.08 25.58
C THR A 23 -8.05 -4.38 25.84
N GLU A 24 -7.81 -5.17 24.78
CA GLU A 24 -7.07 -6.44 24.90
C GLU A 24 -5.60 -6.21 25.26
N LEU A 25 -4.98 -5.15 24.72
CA LEU A 25 -3.61 -4.76 25.04
C LEU A 25 -3.47 -4.44 26.52
N GLN A 26 -4.38 -3.63 27.06
CA GLN A 26 -4.42 -3.29 28.49
C GLN A 26 -4.67 -4.53 29.36
N ARG A 27 -5.59 -5.41 28.95
CA ARG A 27 -5.86 -6.68 29.66
C ARG A 27 -4.63 -7.57 29.77
N LYS A 28 -3.76 -7.53 28.76
CA LYS A 28 -2.47 -8.24 28.74
C LYS A 28 -1.33 -7.50 29.45
N GLY A 29 -1.62 -6.37 30.11
CA GLY A 29 -0.64 -5.53 30.80
C GLY A 29 0.20 -4.63 29.87
N GLY A 30 -0.20 -4.50 28.61
CA GLY A 30 0.39 -3.57 27.66
C GLY A 30 -0.12 -2.15 27.86
N ASP A 31 0.72 -1.18 27.54
CA ASP A 31 0.41 0.24 27.63
C ASP A 31 0.15 0.82 26.23
N PRO A 32 -1.09 1.22 25.90
CA PRO A 32 -1.43 1.85 24.62
C PRO A 32 -0.59 3.10 24.31
N GLU A 33 -0.17 3.86 25.32
CA GLU A 33 0.62 5.09 25.17
C GLU A 33 2.04 4.81 24.66
N LYS A 34 2.50 3.57 24.77
CA LYS A 34 3.81 3.15 24.24
C LYS A 34 3.77 2.80 22.75
N ILE A 35 2.59 2.72 22.14
CA ILE A 35 2.48 2.51 20.70
C ILE A 35 2.79 3.83 19.98
N LYS A 36 3.95 3.87 19.32
CA LYS A 36 4.43 5.04 18.58
C LYS A 36 4.09 5.01 17.09
N LEU A 37 3.98 3.81 16.51
CA LEU A 37 3.80 3.62 15.08
C LEU A 37 2.70 2.59 14.85
N ILE A 38 1.79 2.88 13.93
CA ILE A 38 0.78 1.94 13.46
C ILE A 38 0.94 1.79 11.95
N SER A 39 1.24 0.56 11.52
CA SER A 39 1.25 0.21 10.10
C SER A 39 -0.15 -0.24 9.68
N MET A 40 -0.78 0.49 8.76
CA MET A 40 -2.17 0.22 8.37
C MET A 40 -2.49 0.60 6.92
N ASP A 41 -3.66 0.17 6.44
CA ASP A 41 -4.20 0.56 5.14
C ASP A 41 -4.72 2.02 5.15
N MET A 42 -4.88 2.61 3.97
CA MET A 42 -5.31 3.99 3.74
C MET A 42 -6.83 4.23 3.94
N SER A 43 -7.52 3.35 4.66
CA SER A 43 -8.97 3.45 4.83
C SER A 43 -9.35 4.60 5.79
N PRO A 44 -10.40 5.40 5.51
CA PRO A 44 -10.86 6.44 6.43
C PRO A 44 -11.24 5.89 7.81
N ALA A 45 -11.79 4.68 7.87
CA ALA A 45 -12.14 4.02 9.12
C ALA A 45 -10.91 3.74 10.00
N PHE A 46 -9.79 3.37 9.39
CA PHE A 46 -8.55 3.09 10.12
C PHE A 46 -7.86 4.37 10.58
N ILE A 47 -7.92 5.43 9.77
CA ILE A 47 -7.46 6.76 10.18
C ILE A 47 -8.26 7.24 11.39
N SER A 48 -9.60 7.14 11.31
CA SER A 48 -10.48 7.48 12.44
C SER A 48 -10.21 6.63 13.68
N GLY A 49 -10.00 5.31 13.51
CA GLY A 49 -9.67 4.41 14.61
C GLY A 49 -8.34 4.74 15.27
N ARG A 50 -7.31 5.09 14.49
CA ARG A 50 -6.05 5.60 15.04
C ARG A 50 -6.29 6.89 15.82
N ASP A 51 -6.96 7.87 15.21
CA ASP A 51 -7.18 9.19 15.81
C ASP A 51 -7.93 9.11 17.15
N GLU A 52 -8.90 8.19 17.25
CA GLU A 52 -9.72 7.98 18.45
C GLU A 52 -9.00 7.17 19.54
N TYR A 53 -8.34 6.08 19.18
CA TYR A 53 -7.83 5.11 20.17
C TYR A 53 -6.33 5.23 20.47
N PHE A 54 -5.54 5.72 19.51
CA PHE A 54 -4.07 5.85 19.58
C PHE A 54 -3.59 7.19 18.99
N PRO A 55 -4.03 8.35 19.52
CA PRO A 55 -3.73 9.67 18.94
C PRO A 55 -2.24 10.01 18.88
N GLN A 56 -1.44 9.44 19.78
CA GLN A 56 0.02 9.59 19.85
C GLN A 56 0.78 8.77 18.81
N ALA A 57 0.14 7.79 18.18
CA ALA A 57 0.80 6.93 17.21
C ALA A 57 0.84 7.61 15.83
N GLU A 58 2.00 7.56 15.17
CA GLU A 58 2.12 7.98 13.78
C GLU A 58 1.65 6.87 12.84
N ILE A 59 1.03 7.28 11.73
CA ILE A 59 0.56 6.37 10.70
C ILE A 59 1.70 6.05 9.74
N VAL A 60 1.96 4.75 9.55
CA VAL A 60 2.81 4.24 8.48
C VAL A 60 1.90 3.50 7.50
N PHE A 61 1.76 4.01 6.28
CA PHE A 61 0.97 3.30 5.27
C PHE A 61 1.73 2.09 4.73
N ASP A 62 1.00 0.98 4.55
CA ASP A 62 1.58 -0.22 3.98
C ASP A 62 2.10 0.03 2.55
N LYS A 63 3.38 -0.31 2.33
CA LYS A 63 4.05 -0.21 1.02
C LYS A 63 3.30 -0.92 -0.09
N PHE A 64 2.68 -2.07 0.19
CA PHE A 64 1.93 -2.84 -0.79
C PHE A 64 0.77 -2.04 -1.37
N HIS A 65 -0.02 -1.38 -0.53
CA HIS A 65 -1.15 -0.57 -0.98
C HIS A 65 -0.69 0.66 -1.76
N LEU A 66 0.40 1.31 -1.34
CA LEU A 66 1.01 2.43 -2.09
C LEU A 66 1.46 2.00 -3.50
N VAL A 67 2.18 0.89 -3.61
CA VAL A 67 2.65 0.36 -4.89
C VAL A 67 1.47 -0.09 -5.76
N GLN A 68 0.44 -0.70 -5.16
CA GLN A 68 -0.78 -1.08 -5.87
C GLN A 68 -1.51 0.13 -6.45
N TYR A 69 -1.64 1.21 -5.67
CA TYR A 69 -2.27 2.45 -6.12
C TYR A 69 -1.49 3.11 -7.26
N LEU A 70 -0.17 3.21 -7.12
CA LEU A 70 0.71 3.75 -8.17
C LEU A 70 0.61 2.93 -9.46
N ASN A 71 0.64 1.59 -9.36
CA ASN A 71 0.50 0.70 -10.50
C ASN A 71 -0.85 0.87 -11.20
N LYS A 72 -1.93 1.08 -10.45
CA LYS A 72 -3.26 1.33 -11.00
C LYS A 72 -3.29 2.66 -11.75
N ALA A 73 -2.79 3.73 -11.14
CA ALA A 73 -2.72 5.05 -11.78
C ALA A 73 -1.91 4.99 -13.09
N LEU A 74 -0.77 4.31 -13.07
CA LEU A 74 0.07 4.12 -14.26
C LEU A 74 -0.63 3.33 -15.37
N ASP A 75 -1.38 2.27 -15.03
CA ASP A 75 -2.16 1.51 -16.02
C ASP A 75 -3.31 2.32 -16.61
N GLU A 76 -3.95 3.21 -15.83
CA GLU A 76 -5.00 4.10 -16.34
C GLU A 76 -4.46 5.12 -17.33
N VAL A 77 -3.32 5.76 -17.04
CA VAL A 77 -2.64 6.65 -18.00
C VAL A 77 -2.26 5.88 -19.26
N ARG A 78 -1.66 4.69 -19.11
CA ARG A 78 -1.31 3.82 -20.25
C ARG A 78 -2.55 3.49 -21.10
N LYS A 79 -3.71 3.19 -20.49
CA LYS A 79 -4.96 2.91 -21.22
C LYS A 79 -5.49 4.13 -21.94
N ALA A 80 -5.38 5.32 -21.35
CA ALA A 80 -5.79 6.57 -21.97
C ALA A 80 -4.96 6.86 -23.22
N GLU A 81 -3.63 6.80 -23.10
CA GLU A 81 -2.68 7.03 -24.18
C GLU A 81 -2.70 5.93 -25.26
N HIS A 82 -3.00 4.68 -24.87
CA HIS A 82 -3.08 3.55 -25.80
C HIS A 82 -4.08 3.79 -26.94
N LYS A 83 -5.17 4.54 -26.71
CA LYS A 83 -6.15 4.85 -27.75
C LYS A 83 -5.54 5.56 -28.97
N ASN A 84 -4.43 6.27 -28.77
CA ASN A 84 -3.75 7.04 -29.80
C ASN A 84 -2.37 6.47 -30.14
N CYS A 85 -1.97 5.32 -29.54
CA CYS A 85 -0.61 4.81 -29.67
C CYS A 85 -0.55 3.27 -29.64
N ASP A 86 -0.22 2.68 -30.79
CA ASP A 86 0.01 1.23 -30.93
C ASP A 86 1.25 0.74 -30.16
N LEU A 87 2.22 1.62 -29.87
CA LEU A 87 3.43 1.27 -29.11
C LEU A 87 3.12 0.82 -27.68
N LEU A 88 2.01 1.28 -27.09
CA LEU A 88 1.58 0.95 -25.73
C LEU A 88 0.70 -0.32 -25.67
N LYS A 89 0.40 -0.93 -26.82
CA LYS A 89 -0.43 -2.13 -26.93
C LYS A 89 0.30 -3.33 -26.34
N CYS A 90 -0.37 -4.06 -25.45
CA CYS A 90 0.18 -5.21 -24.75
C CYS A 90 1.40 -4.92 -23.83
N GLU A 91 1.73 -3.65 -23.56
CA GLU A 91 2.93 -3.27 -22.79
C GLU A 91 2.68 -3.06 -21.28
N ARG A 92 1.50 -3.43 -20.77
CA ARG A 92 1.16 -3.29 -19.34
C ARG A 92 2.23 -3.86 -18.42
N TYR A 93 2.70 -5.09 -18.67
CA TYR A 93 3.69 -5.73 -17.81
C TYR A 93 5.11 -5.18 -18.00
N THR A 94 5.38 -4.44 -19.07
CA THR A 94 6.65 -3.75 -19.28
C THR A 94 6.75 -2.53 -18.37
N PHE A 95 5.63 -1.85 -18.10
CA PHE A 95 5.56 -0.74 -17.15
C PHE A 95 5.45 -1.18 -15.68
N LEU A 96 4.64 -2.22 -15.40
CA LEU A 96 4.32 -2.62 -14.02
C LEU A 96 5.35 -3.56 -13.37
N ARG A 97 6.30 -4.11 -14.14
CA ARG A 97 7.37 -4.96 -13.58
C ARG A 97 8.56 -4.11 -13.17
N ASN A 98 9.24 -4.55 -12.12
CA ASN A 98 10.52 -3.97 -11.74
C ASN A 98 11.52 -4.07 -12.90
N ARG A 99 12.23 -2.98 -13.18
CA ARG A 99 13.26 -2.88 -14.22
C ARG A 99 14.28 -4.03 -14.17
N SER A 100 14.69 -4.45 -12.96
CA SER A 100 15.65 -5.56 -12.79
C SER A 100 15.12 -6.92 -13.24
N LYS A 101 13.80 -7.07 -13.38
CA LYS A 101 13.12 -8.29 -13.83
C LYS A 101 12.71 -8.24 -15.31
N LEU A 102 13.09 -7.19 -16.04
CA LEU A 102 12.83 -7.06 -17.47
C LEU A 102 13.99 -7.63 -18.28
N SER A 103 13.70 -8.21 -19.45
CA SER A 103 14.74 -8.53 -20.43
C SER A 103 15.31 -7.24 -21.02
N GLN A 104 16.53 -7.29 -21.57
CA GLN A 104 17.14 -6.12 -22.21
C GLN A 104 16.25 -5.51 -23.31
N GLU A 105 15.57 -6.35 -24.10
CA GLU A 105 14.65 -5.90 -25.14
C GLU A 105 13.48 -5.10 -24.55
N LYS A 106 12.85 -5.61 -23.49
CA LYS A 106 11.76 -4.92 -22.80
C LYS A 106 12.21 -3.64 -22.12
N LEU A 107 13.43 -3.62 -21.59
CA LEU A 107 14.01 -2.42 -20.97
C LEU A 107 14.22 -1.31 -22.02
N ARG A 108 14.81 -1.63 -23.17
CA ARG A 108 14.96 -0.67 -24.28
C ARG A 108 13.60 -0.16 -24.77
N LYS A 109 12.61 -1.05 -24.84
CA LYS A 109 11.24 -0.66 -25.21
C LYS A 109 10.65 0.27 -24.16
N LEU A 110 10.79 -0.03 -22.87
CA LEU A 110 10.35 0.82 -21.76
C LEU A 110 10.99 2.21 -21.83
N ASP A 111 12.31 2.29 -21.98
CA ASP A 111 13.01 3.57 -22.06
C ASP A 111 12.54 4.39 -23.28
N LYS A 112 12.32 3.74 -24.44
CA LYS A 112 11.73 4.40 -25.61
C LYS A 112 10.33 4.96 -25.33
N MET A 113 9.50 4.20 -24.61
CA MET A 113 8.14 4.64 -24.26
C MET A 113 8.15 5.80 -23.26
N LEU A 114 9.04 5.77 -22.26
CA LEU A 114 9.20 6.85 -21.27
C LEU A 114 9.76 8.15 -21.88
N ILE A 115 10.63 8.06 -22.88
CA ILE A 115 11.18 9.26 -23.56
C ILE A 115 10.14 9.88 -24.49
N SER A 116 9.30 9.06 -25.11
CA SER A 116 8.33 9.53 -26.11
C SER A 116 7.10 10.21 -25.47
N TYR A 117 6.80 9.92 -24.20
CA TYR A 117 5.61 10.43 -23.51
C TYR A 117 5.93 10.70 -22.02
N PRO A 118 6.08 11.98 -21.60
CA PRO A 118 6.27 12.36 -20.20
C PRO A 118 5.00 12.18 -19.35
#